data_AF-A0AAU7L808-F1
#
_entry.id   AF-A0AAU7L808-F1
#
_cell.length_a   1.000
_cell.length_b   1.000
_cell.length_c   1.000
_cell.angle_alpha   90.00
_cell.angle_beta   90.00
_cell.angle_gamma   90.00
#
_symmetry.space_group_name_H-M   'P 1'
#
loop_
_entity.id
_entity.type
_entity.pdbx_description
1 polymer ?
#
loop_
_entity_poly.entity_id
_entity_poly.type
_entity_poly.pdbx_seq_one_letter_code
_entity_poly.pdbx_strand_id
1 'polypeptide(L)'
;MKNFKWYEWAILALLMGMLLIGGALSPWGQALFHSEGAPAWIQAIFSVVAIVSGAGFVLWQHTLQMRRDSQIRIEERIDAFEPICSLIGQAHWLMAYIQDVLDGYVPAEEVLRTDVIIDDVGALLGAMDRVNVHQLPTGYLCAYFIDVCRVLRKMEVQLRHAANRWRNDLQGTKWRHELLAAKLAKESVAQTLQIFRHALTSIERGERPKLPI
;
A
#
# COMPACT_ATOMS: atom_id res chain seq x y z
N MET A 1 11.94 -18.33 -16.85
CA MET A 1 13.29 -18.03 -17.36
C MET A 1 14.09 -17.40 -16.22
N LYS A 2 15.24 -17.96 -15.82
CA LYS A 2 16.09 -17.34 -14.78
C LYS A 2 16.61 -16.01 -15.33
N ASN A 3 16.48 -14.93 -14.56
CA ASN A 3 17.01 -13.62 -14.95
C ASN A 3 18.53 -13.72 -15.05
N PHE A 4 19.05 -13.69 -16.29
CA PHE A 4 20.48 -13.58 -16.55
C PHE A 4 20.99 -12.31 -15.88
N LYS A 5 22.00 -12.44 -15.02
CA LYS A 5 22.53 -11.29 -14.28
C LYS A 5 23.42 -10.45 -15.19
N TRP A 6 23.53 -9.15 -14.92
CA TRP A 6 24.28 -8.21 -15.78
C TRP A 6 25.74 -8.63 -16.02
N TYR A 7 26.40 -9.23 -15.01
CA TYR A 7 27.77 -9.74 -15.17
C TYR A 7 27.86 -10.95 -16.12
N GLU A 8 26.81 -11.76 -16.26
CA GLU A 8 26.80 -12.91 -17.18
C GLU A 8 26.73 -12.41 -18.63
N TRP A 9 25.95 -11.34 -18.89
CA TRP A 9 25.96 -10.64 -20.17
C TRP A 9 27.32 -10.03 -20.50
N ALA A 10 27.98 -9.43 -19.51
CA ALA A 10 29.31 -8.84 -19.70
C ALA A 10 30.37 -9.89 -20.05
N ILE A 11 30.37 -11.04 -19.37
CA ILE A 11 31.28 -12.15 -19.66
C ILE A 11 31.01 -12.74 -21.04
N LEU A 12 29.73 -12.90 -21.42
CA LEU A 12 29.37 -13.45 -22.73
C LEU A 12 29.75 -12.50 -23.87
N ALA A 13 29.58 -11.19 -23.68
CA ALA A 13 30.06 -10.17 -24.61
C ALA A 13 31.59 -10.16 -24.74
N LEU A 14 32.31 -10.31 -23.62
CA LEU A 14 33.78 -10.39 -23.61
C LEU A 14 34.28 -11.64 -24.33
N LEU A 15 33.68 -12.81 -24.06
CA LEU A 15 34.01 -14.06 -24.74
C LEU A 15 33.72 -13.99 -26.24
N MET A 16 32.57 -13.42 -26.64
CA MET A 16 32.24 -13.19 -28.05
C MET A 16 33.23 -12.24 -28.72
N GLY A 17 33.64 -11.16 -28.03
CA GLY A 17 34.67 -10.25 -28.51
C GLY A 17 36.01 -10.94 -28.73
N MET A 18 36.46 -11.75 -27.77
CA MET A 18 37.70 -12.52 -27.90
C MET A 18 37.64 -13.53 -29.05
N LEU A 19 36.48 -14.17 -29.26
CA LEU A 19 36.29 -15.16 -30.31
C LEU A 19 36.25 -14.52 -31.71
N LEU A 20 35.62 -13.34 -31.84
CA LEU A 20 35.61 -12.55 -33.08
C LEU A 20 37.00 -11.99 -33.41
N ILE A 21 37.71 -11.44 -32.43
CA ILE A 21 39.09 -10.93 -32.61
C ILE A 21 40.05 -12.08 -32.96
N GLY A 22 39.97 -13.19 -32.22
CA GLY A 22 40.78 -14.38 -32.49
C GLY A 22 40.47 -15.01 -33.85
N GLY A 23 39.19 -15.04 -34.24
CA GLY A 23 38.75 -15.51 -35.55
C GLY A 23 39.29 -14.62 -36.68
N ALA A 24 39.23 -13.29 -36.53
CA ALA A 24 39.73 -12.33 -37.51
C ALA A 24 41.26 -12.38 -37.69
N LEU A 25 42.00 -12.67 -36.62
CA LEU A 25 43.45 -12.83 -36.66
C LEU A 25 43.91 -14.22 -37.13
N SER A 26 43.00 -15.19 -37.23
CA SER A 26 43.34 -16.54 -37.68
C SER A 26 43.60 -16.59 -39.20
N PRO A 27 44.45 -17.53 -39.69
CA PRO A 27 44.72 -17.69 -41.12
C PRO A 27 43.44 -17.94 -41.96
N TRP A 28 42.48 -18.67 -41.38
CA TRP A 28 41.17 -18.91 -41.98
C TRP A 28 40.31 -17.65 -42.05
N GLY A 29 40.31 -16.83 -41.00
CA GLY A 29 39.61 -15.55 -40.98
C GLY A 29 40.19 -14.58 -42.00
N GLN A 30 41.52 -14.46 -42.07
CA GLN A 30 42.18 -13.62 -43.07
C GLN A 30 41.81 -14.01 -44.51
N ALA A 31 41.77 -15.31 -44.83
CA ALA A 31 41.32 -15.78 -46.15
C ALA A 31 39.86 -15.39 -46.46
N LEU A 32 38.99 -15.41 -45.44
CA LEU A 32 37.57 -15.07 -45.56
C LEU A 32 37.35 -13.54 -45.76
N PHE A 33 38.14 -12.72 -45.07
CA PHE A 33 38.13 -11.25 -45.18
C PHE A 33 38.74 -10.72 -46.49
N HIS A 34 39.56 -11.51 -47.19
CA HIS A 34 40.16 -11.14 -48.48
C HIS A 34 39.35 -11.63 -49.71
N SER A 35 38.21 -12.28 -49.50
CA SER A 35 37.33 -12.67 -50.61
C SER A 35 36.65 -11.45 -51.25
N GLU A 36 36.43 -11.45 -52.56
CA GLU A 36 35.80 -10.32 -53.29
C GLU A 36 34.39 -9.97 -52.78
N GLY A 37 33.69 -10.92 -52.14
CA GLY A 37 32.40 -10.72 -51.49
C GLY A 37 32.45 -10.26 -50.03
N ALA A 38 33.65 -10.11 -49.45
CA ALA A 38 33.84 -9.83 -48.02
C ALA A 38 33.11 -8.59 -47.50
N PRO A 39 33.21 -7.42 -48.16
CA PRO A 39 32.57 -6.21 -47.66
C PRO A 39 31.05 -6.33 -47.57
N ALA A 40 30.42 -7.02 -48.52
CA ALA A 40 28.96 -7.14 -48.61
C ALA A 40 28.37 -8.01 -47.49
N TRP A 41 28.96 -9.19 -47.20
CA TRP A 41 28.43 -10.04 -46.13
C TRP A 41 28.76 -9.49 -44.73
N ILE A 42 29.93 -8.83 -44.56
CA ILE A 42 30.28 -8.15 -43.30
C ILE A 42 29.26 -7.04 -43.01
N GLN A 43 28.98 -6.19 -44.00
CA GLN A 43 27.97 -5.14 -43.88
C GLN A 43 26.59 -5.72 -43.54
N ALA A 44 26.19 -6.85 -44.16
CA ALA A 44 24.93 -7.51 -43.86
C ALA A 44 24.88 -8.00 -42.40
N ILE A 45 25.94 -8.64 -41.89
CA ILE A 45 26.00 -9.11 -40.50
C ILE A 45 25.93 -7.93 -39.52
N PHE A 46 26.72 -6.87 -39.72
CA PHE A 46 26.68 -5.70 -38.84
C PHE A 46 25.32 -5.00 -38.87
N SER A 47 24.66 -4.97 -40.03
CA SER A 47 23.30 -4.42 -40.15
C SER A 47 22.29 -5.24 -39.34
N VAL A 48 22.35 -6.58 -39.45
CA VAL A 48 21.48 -7.48 -38.66
C VAL A 48 21.77 -7.34 -37.17
N VAL A 49 23.03 -7.31 -36.75
CA VAL A 49 23.42 -7.11 -35.35
C VAL A 49 22.94 -5.76 -34.83
N ALA A 50 23.07 -4.70 -35.62
CA ALA A 50 22.61 -3.36 -35.25
C ALA A 50 21.09 -3.32 -35.08
N ILE A 51 20.33 -3.93 -36.01
CA ILE A 51 18.86 -4.03 -35.93
C ILE A 51 18.43 -4.83 -34.69
N VAL A 52 19.03 -6.00 -34.46
CA VAL A 52 18.70 -6.86 -33.30
C VAL A 52 19.05 -6.16 -31.98
N SER A 53 20.22 -5.49 -31.93
CA SER A 53 20.64 -4.73 -30.74
C SER A 53 19.72 -3.54 -30.48
N GLY A 54 19.31 -2.82 -31.53
CA GLY A 54 18.35 -1.71 -31.43
C GLY A 54 16.98 -2.20 -30.94
N ALA A 55 16.45 -3.28 -31.51
CA ALA A 55 15.18 -3.88 -31.06
C ALA A 55 15.26 -4.40 -29.62
N GLY A 56 16.37 -5.04 -29.24
CA GLY A 56 16.62 -5.50 -27.88
C GLY A 56 16.69 -4.36 -26.87
N PHE A 57 17.35 -3.25 -27.23
CA PHE A 57 17.43 -2.06 -26.39
C PHE A 57 16.05 -1.42 -26.19
N VAL A 58 15.24 -1.30 -27.25
CA VAL A 58 13.87 -0.77 -27.15
C VAL A 58 12.99 -1.67 -26.28
N LEU A 59 13.06 -2.99 -26.44
CA LEU A 59 12.34 -3.94 -25.59
C LEU A 59 12.75 -3.84 -24.12
N TRP A 60 14.05 -3.67 -23.87
CA TRP A 60 14.57 -3.47 -22.52
C TRP A 60 14.08 -2.16 -21.91
N GLN A 61 14.16 -1.06 -22.66
CA GLN A 61 13.65 0.25 -22.22
C GLN A 61 12.14 0.19 -21.92
N HIS A 62 11.36 -0.44 -22.80
CA HIS A 62 9.92 -0.64 -22.61
C HIS A 62 9.64 -1.48 -21.35
N THR A 63 10.42 -2.53 -21.10
CA THR A 63 10.29 -3.37 -19.91
C THR A 63 10.59 -2.59 -18.63
N LEU A 64 11.62 -1.72 -18.65
CA LEU A 64 11.94 -0.84 -17.52
C LEU A 64 10.87 0.20 -17.27
N GLN A 65 10.33 0.81 -18.33
CA GLN A 65 9.21 1.76 -18.23
C GLN A 65 7.98 1.09 -17.63
N MET A 66 7.58 -0.08 -18.13
CA MET A 66 6.46 -0.85 -17.58
C MET A 66 6.63 -1.18 -16.10
N ARG A 67 7.85 -1.52 -15.66
CA ARG A 67 8.14 -1.76 -14.23
C ARG A 67 8.00 -0.48 -13.41
N ARG A 68 8.56 0.64 -13.88
CA ARG A 68 8.45 1.93 -13.21
C ARG A 68 6.99 2.38 -13.11
N ASP A 69 6.24 2.30 -14.19
CA ASP A 69 4.81 2.67 -14.22
C ASP A 69 3.98 1.78 -13.30
N SER A 70 4.33 0.49 -13.20
CA SER A 70 3.68 -0.41 -12.23
C SER A 70 3.96 -0.03 -10.78
N GLN A 71 5.19 0.40 -10.47
CA GLN A 71 5.57 0.85 -9.13
C GLN A 71 4.88 2.16 -8.77
N ILE A 72 4.87 3.14 -9.68
CA ILE A 72 4.19 4.43 -9.48
C ILE A 72 2.70 4.19 -9.20
N ARG A 73 2.04 3.33 -9.97
CA ARG A 73 0.62 3.00 -9.72
C ARG A 73 0.37 2.33 -8.38
N ILE A 74 1.35 1.59 -7.84
CA ILE A 74 1.24 0.97 -6.52
C ILE A 74 1.41 2.05 -5.44
N GLU A 75 2.44 2.89 -5.57
CA GLU A 75 2.73 3.99 -4.67
C GLU A 75 1.55 4.97 -4.58
N GLU A 76 1.01 5.41 -5.71
CA GLU A 76 -0.19 6.27 -5.75
C GLU A 76 -1.41 5.64 -5.04
N ARG A 77 -1.56 4.32 -5.11
CA ARG A 77 -2.64 3.60 -4.40
C ARG A 77 -2.38 3.50 -2.91
N ILE A 78 -1.13 3.31 -2.50
CA ILE A 78 -0.73 3.30 -1.10
C ILE A 78 -0.97 4.68 -0.49
N ASP A 79 -0.48 5.74 -1.13
CA ASP A 79 -0.60 7.13 -0.67
C ASP A 79 -2.08 7.55 -0.52
N ALA A 80 -2.95 7.06 -1.42
CA ALA A 80 -4.38 7.31 -1.32
C ALA A 80 -5.06 6.48 -0.20
N PHE A 81 -4.56 5.28 0.11
CA PHE A 81 -5.20 4.35 1.04
C PHE A 81 -4.69 4.46 2.48
N GLU A 82 -3.43 4.83 2.68
CA GLU A 82 -2.80 5.00 3.99
C GLU A 82 -3.57 5.97 4.93
N PRO A 83 -4.04 7.16 4.46
CA PRO A 83 -4.81 8.05 5.31
C PRO A 83 -6.10 7.40 5.83
N ILE A 84 -6.74 6.55 5.03
CA ILE A 84 -7.97 5.85 5.41
C ILE A 84 -7.68 4.83 6.52
N CYS A 85 -6.58 4.08 6.39
CA CYS A 85 -6.11 3.18 7.45
C CYS A 85 -5.79 3.96 8.74
N SER A 86 -5.20 5.15 8.63
CA SER A 86 -4.88 6.02 9.77
C SER A 86 -6.15 6.50 10.49
N LEU A 87 -7.20 6.90 9.76
CA LEU A 87 -8.50 7.29 10.35
C LEU A 87 -9.12 6.14 11.17
N ILE A 88 -9.11 4.91 10.64
CA ILE A 88 -9.59 3.74 11.38
C ILE A 88 -8.69 3.44 12.59
N GLY A 89 -7.38 3.67 12.46
CA GLY A 89 -6.43 3.58 13.57
C GLY A 89 -6.74 4.55 14.71
N GLN A 90 -7.06 5.81 14.37
CA GLN A 90 -7.48 6.82 15.33
C GLN A 90 -8.83 6.45 15.98
N ALA A 91 -9.77 5.91 15.21
CA ALA A 91 -11.03 5.40 15.74
C ALA A 91 -10.80 4.30 16.79
N HIS A 92 -9.91 3.34 16.48
CA HIS A 92 -9.55 2.28 17.41
C HIS A 92 -8.91 2.82 18.69
N TRP A 93 -7.99 3.78 18.56
CA TRP A 93 -7.36 4.43 19.70
C TRP A 93 -8.38 5.14 20.60
N LEU A 94 -9.32 5.90 20.03
CA LEU A 94 -10.39 6.56 20.80
C LEU A 94 -11.25 5.54 21.55
N MET A 95 -11.66 4.45 20.90
CA MET A 95 -12.44 3.41 21.57
C MET A 95 -11.65 2.73 22.71
N ALA A 96 -10.35 2.52 22.51
CA ALA A 96 -9.47 2.00 23.55
C ALA A 96 -9.36 2.96 24.74
N TYR A 97 -9.17 4.26 24.47
CA TYR A 97 -9.08 5.28 25.51
C TYR A 97 -10.37 5.39 26.34
N ILE A 98 -11.54 5.32 25.70
CA ILE A 98 -12.84 5.29 26.39
C ILE A 98 -12.97 4.02 27.26
N GLN A 99 -12.48 2.87 26.77
CA GLN A 99 -12.46 1.65 27.57
C GLN A 99 -11.54 1.79 28.78
N ASP A 100 -10.37 2.41 28.64
CA ASP A 100 -9.44 2.61 29.74
C ASP A 100 -10.05 3.47 30.86
N VAL A 101 -10.94 4.40 30.52
CA VAL A 101 -11.75 5.16 31.50
C VAL A 101 -12.76 4.27 32.24
N LEU A 102 -13.40 3.34 31.53
CA LEU A 102 -14.35 2.40 32.13
C LEU A 102 -13.67 1.42 33.09
N ASP A 103 -12.51 0.92 32.67
CA ASP A 103 -11.69 -0.02 33.44
C ASP A 103 -10.99 0.68 34.62
N GLY A 104 -11.01 2.02 34.65
CA GLY A 104 -10.50 2.84 35.75
C GLY A 104 -9.00 3.13 35.66
N TYR A 105 -8.37 2.84 34.52
CA TYR A 105 -6.99 3.21 34.25
C TYR A 105 -6.82 4.71 34.00
N VAL A 106 -7.86 5.36 33.48
CA VAL A 106 -7.91 6.81 33.24
C VAL A 106 -9.04 7.43 34.07
N PRO A 107 -8.82 8.58 34.73
CA PRO A 107 -9.87 9.29 35.45
C PRO A 107 -11.02 9.71 34.53
N ALA A 108 -12.26 9.46 34.94
CA ALA A 108 -13.44 9.85 34.17
C ALA A 108 -13.54 11.37 33.93
N GLU A 109 -12.94 12.17 34.82
CA GLU A 109 -12.85 13.63 34.68
C GLU A 109 -12.10 14.07 33.41
N GLU A 110 -11.05 13.34 33.01
CA GLU A 110 -10.27 13.71 31.82
C GLU A 110 -11.08 13.63 30.53
N VAL A 111 -12.06 12.73 30.50
CA VAL A 111 -12.86 12.42 29.31
C VAL A 111 -14.24 13.06 29.33
N LEU A 112 -14.91 13.07 30.48
CA LEU A 112 -16.31 13.50 30.60
C LEU A 112 -16.47 14.96 31.04
N ARG A 113 -15.43 15.60 31.59
CA ARG A 113 -15.51 16.99 32.04
C ARG A 113 -15.28 18.00 30.92
N THR A 114 -14.34 17.71 30.02
CA THR A 114 -13.79 18.70 29.07
C THR A 114 -14.43 18.64 27.69
N ASP A 115 -15.31 17.66 27.42
CA ASP A 115 -15.90 17.37 26.09
C ASP A 115 -14.88 17.10 24.97
N VAL A 116 -13.56 17.15 25.25
CA VAL A 116 -12.48 16.99 24.26
C VAL A 116 -12.62 15.69 23.48
N ILE A 117 -12.84 14.57 24.17
CA ILE A 117 -12.98 13.26 23.51
C ILE A 117 -14.26 13.17 22.67
N ILE A 118 -15.34 13.86 23.08
CA ILE A 118 -16.57 13.93 22.28
C ILE A 118 -16.30 14.72 21.01
N ASP A 119 -15.60 15.85 21.12
CA ASP A 119 -15.24 16.69 19.99
C ASP A 119 -14.24 15.98 19.05
N ASP A 120 -13.29 15.21 19.59
CA ASP A 120 -12.36 14.39 18.81
C ASP A 120 -13.09 13.30 18.02
N VAL A 121 -14.07 12.62 18.63
CA VAL A 121 -14.93 11.65 17.93
C VAL A 121 -15.74 12.34 16.83
N GLY A 122 -16.31 13.51 17.10
CA GLY A 122 -17.06 14.30 16.12
C GLY A 122 -16.19 14.80 14.96
N ALA A 123 -14.98 15.27 15.25
CA ALA A 123 -14.01 15.69 14.26
C ALA A 123 -13.54 14.52 13.38
N LEU A 124 -13.28 13.37 14.00
CA LEU A 124 -12.93 12.15 13.28
C LEU A 124 -14.07 11.69 12.37
N LEU A 125 -15.31 11.70 12.85
CA LEU A 125 -16.50 11.42 12.02
C LEU A 125 -16.59 12.38 10.83
N GLY A 126 -16.39 13.68 11.06
CA GLY A 126 -16.37 14.68 9.99
C GLY A 126 -15.27 14.46 8.97
N ALA A 127 -14.10 13.96 9.40
CA ALA A 127 -13.01 13.57 8.50
C ALA A 127 -13.36 12.30 7.70
N MET A 128 -13.96 11.30 8.36
CA MET A 128 -14.37 10.04 7.72
C MET A 128 -15.51 10.24 6.71
N ASP A 129 -16.47 11.14 6.99
CA ASP A 129 -17.58 11.46 6.08
C ASP A 129 -17.10 12.15 4.78
N ARG A 130 -15.90 12.75 4.78
CA ARG A 130 -15.27 13.35 3.59
C ARG A 130 -14.49 12.36 2.74
N VAL A 131 -14.30 11.13 3.23
CA VAL A 131 -13.59 10.10 2.46
C VAL A 131 -14.44 9.69 1.28
N ASN A 132 -13.85 9.73 0.09
CA ASN A 132 -14.47 9.26 -1.14
C ASN A 132 -14.54 7.73 -1.13
N VAL A 133 -15.56 7.16 -0.48
CA VAL A 133 -15.71 5.69 -0.32
C VAL A 133 -15.77 4.92 -1.63
N HIS A 134 -16.11 5.58 -2.74
CA HIS A 134 -16.08 4.99 -4.09
C HIS A 134 -14.67 4.79 -4.64
N GLN A 135 -13.66 5.44 -4.05
CA GLN A 135 -12.24 5.29 -4.38
C GLN A 135 -11.59 4.14 -3.62
N LEU A 136 -12.32 3.47 -2.72
CA LEU A 136 -11.80 2.31 -2.02
C LEU A 136 -11.54 1.14 -2.99
N PRO A 137 -10.48 0.34 -2.77
CA PRO A 137 -10.06 -0.71 -3.71
C PRO A 137 -11.13 -1.76 -4.01
N THR A 138 -12.05 -2.00 -3.06
CA THR A 138 -13.08 -3.02 -3.14
C THR A 138 -14.36 -2.60 -2.42
N GLY A 139 -15.50 -3.12 -2.88
CA GLY A 139 -16.81 -2.81 -2.27
C GLY A 139 -16.96 -3.31 -0.83
N TYR A 140 -16.26 -4.38 -0.44
CA TYR A 140 -16.33 -4.87 0.95
C TYR A 140 -15.60 -3.92 1.92
N LEU A 141 -14.48 -3.31 1.52
CA LEU A 141 -13.79 -2.32 2.36
C LEU A 141 -14.68 -1.10 2.61
N CYS A 142 -15.51 -0.72 1.63
CA CYS A 142 -16.52 0.33 1.80
C CYS A 142 -17.53 -0.03 2.89
N ALA A 143 -18.05 -1.27 2.90
CA ALA A 143 -18.97 -1.71 3.95
C ALA A 143 -18.34 -1.61 5.35
N TYR A 144 -17.12 -2.14 5.52
CA TYR A 144 -16.41 -2.07 6.81
C TYR A 144 -16.10 -0.63 7.24
N PHE A 145 -15.72 0.25 6.30
CA PHE A 145 -15.49 1.66 6.60
C PHE A 145 -16.77 2.36 7.09
N ILE A 146 -17.89 2.11 6.42
CA ILE A 146 -19.20 2.63 6.82
C ILE A 146 -19.60 2.10 8.20
N ASP A 147 -19.31 0.84 8.50
CA ASP A 147 -19.61 0.26 9.82
C ASP A 147 -18.78 0.92 10.93
N VAL A 148 -17.50 1.26 10.70
CA VAL A 148 -16.71 2.06 11.64
C VAL A 148 -17.35 3.44 11.86
N CYS A 149 -17.79 4.12 10.79
CA CYS A 149 -18.49 5.40 10.92
C CYS A 149 -19.77 5.28 11.77
N ARG A 150 -20.54 4.19 11.59
CA ARG A 150 -21.75 3.92 12.39
C ARG A 150 -21.41 3.68 13.86
N VAL A 151 -20.35 2.92 14.13
CA VAL A 151 -19.87 2.65 15.50
C VAL A 151 -19.45 3.95 16.18
N LEU A 152 -18.66 4.78 15.50
CA LEU A 152 -18.23 6.08 16.02
C LEU A 152 -19.41 7.00 16.30
N ARG A 153 -20.37 7.10 15.37
CA ARG A 153 -21.56 7.96 15.55
C ARG A 153 -22.40 7.51 16.73
N LYS A 154 -22.57 6.20 16.92
CA LYS A 154 -23.24 5.66 18.11
C LYS A 154 -22.47 6.00 19.39
N MET A 155 -21.14 5.89 19.36
CA MET A 155 -20.30 6.18 20.51
C MET A 155 -20.29 7.66 20.88
N GLU A 156 -20.29 8.56 19.90
CA GLU A 156 -20.41 10.00 20.12
C GLU A 156 -21.68 10.33 20.93
N VAL A 157 -22.82 9.77 20.52
CA VAL A 157 -24.11 9.96 21.20
C VAL A 157 -24.03 9.40 22.63
N GLN A 158 -23.46 8.20 22.81
CA GLN A 158 -23.31 7.58 24.12
C GLN A 158 -22.37 8.37 25.04
N LEU A 159 -21.28 8.92 24.53
CA LEU A 159 -20.38 9.80 25.27
C LEU A 159 -21.07 11.08 25.72
N ARG A 160 -21.84 11.73 24.84
CA ARG A 160 -22.62 12.92 25.20
C ARG A 160 -23.62 12.61 26.33
N HIS A 161 -24.31 11.48 26.25
CA HIS A 161 -25.20 11.04 27.33
C HIS A 161 -24.44 10.72 28.63
N ALA A 162 -23.30 10.03 28.54
CA ALA A 162 -22.46 9.71 29.68
C ALA A 162 -21.92 10.97 30.37
N ALA A 163 -21.43 11.95 29.61
CA ALA A 163 -20.93 13.22 30.10
C ALA A 163 -22.03 14.02 30.82
N ASN A 164 -23.22 14.12 30.20
CA ASN A 164 -24.37 14.77 30.83
C ASN A 164 -24.78 14.08 32.14
N ARG A 165 -24.81 12.75 32.18
CA ARG A 165 -25.10 12.01 33.42
C ARG A 165 -24.02 12.20 34.47
N TRP A 166 -22.75 12.16 34.09
CA TRP A 166 -21.62 12.32 35.00
C TRP A 166 -21.61 13.70 35.67
N ARG A 167 -21.90 14.77 34.91
CA ARG A 167 -22.00 16.13 35.45
C ARG A 167 -23.16 16.32 36.42
N ASN A 168 -24.28 15.66 36.15
CA ASN A 168 -25.50 15.79 36.96
C ASN A 168 -25.51 14.86 38.19
N ASP A 169 -24.77 13.76 38.16
CA ASP A 169 -24.76 12.72 39.18
C ASP A 169 -23.37 12.65 39.84
N LEU A 170 -23.08 13.64 40.71
CA LEU A 170 -21.79 13.88 41.40
C LEU A 170 -21.25 12.67 42.20
N GLN A 171 -22.01 11.59 42.38
CA GLN A 171 -21.59 10.36 43.07
C GLN A 171 -21.99 9.06 42.33
N GLY A 172 -22.61 9.14 41.15
CA GLY A 172 -23.21 7.97 40.50
C GLY A 172 -22.30 7.27 39.48
N THR A 173 -22.33 5.94 39.45
CA THR A 173 -21.69 5.11 38.39
C THR A 173 -22.59 4.89 37.16
N LYS A 174 -23.74 5.58 37.10
CA LYS A 174 -24.73 5.41 36.03
C LYS A 174 -24.19 5.76 34.64
N TRP A 175 -23.26 6.70 34.55
CA TRP A 175 -22.59 7.05 33.28
C TRP A 175 -21.85 5.86 32.66
N ARG A 176 -21.34 4.92 33.48
CA ARG A 176 -20.65 3.71 32.96
C ARG A 176 -21.56 2.84 32.12
N HIS A 177 -22.84 2.77 32.46
CA HIS A 177 -23.82 1.96 31.73
C HIS A 177 -24.01 2.45 30.29
N GLU A 178 -23.91 3.75 30.06
CA GLU A 178 -23.99 4.34 28.71
C GLU A 178 -22.80 3.94 27.83
N LEU A 179 -21.64 3.71 28.46
CA LEU A 179 -20.39 3.41 27.76
C LEU A 179 -20.05 1.92 27.74
N LEU A 180 -20.86 1.03 28.31
CA LEU A 180 -20.61 -0.43 28.27
C LEU A 180 -20.43 -0.97 26.84
N ALA A 181 -21.03 -0.32 25.85
CA ALA A 181 -20.87 -0.67 24.44
C ALA A 181 -19.47 -0.34 23.86
N ALA A 182 -18.64 0.46 24.55
CA ALA A 182 -17.31 0.86 24.11
C ALA A 182 -16.37 -0.34 23.91
N LYS A 183 -16.49 -1.38 24.75
CA LYS A 183 -15.70 -2.61 24.59
C LYS A 183 -16.00 -3.30 23.25
N LEU A 184 -17.28 -3.50 22.94
CA LEU A 184 -17.71 -4.09 21.67
C LEU A 184 -17.35 -3.20 20.48
N ALA A 185 -17.47 -1.88 20.64
CA ALA A 185 -17.05 -0.91 19.64
C ALA A 185 -15.54 -1.03 19.35
N LYS A 186 -14.69 -1.08 20.38
CA LYS A 186 -13.25 -1.28 20.24
C LYS A 186 -12.93 -2.58 19.49
N GLU A 187 -13.54 -3.70 19.88
CA GLU A 187 -13.34 -4.99 19.22
C GLU A 187 -13.74 -4.95 17.73
N SER A 188 -14.89 -4.33 17.42
CA SER A 188 -15.37 -4.17 16.05
C SER A 188 -14.44 -3.29 15.18
N VAL A 189 -13.98 -2.16 15.73
CA VAL A 189 -13.05 -1.27 15.03
C VAL A 189 -11.66 -1.93 14.90
N ALA A 190 -11.22 -2.70 15.89
CA ALA A 190 -9.96 -3.46 15.83
C ALA A 190 -9.97 -4.50 14.71
N GLN A 191 -11.06 -5.26 14.56
CA GLN A 191 -11.24 -6.20 13.46
C GLN A 191 -11.19 -5.49 12.11
N THR A 192 -11.90 -4.36 11.98
CA THR A 192 -11.88 -3.56 10.75
C THR A 192 -10.49 -3.03 10.44
N LEU A 193 -9.75 -2.55 11.45
CA LEU A 193 -8.37 -2.09 11.28
C LEU A 193 -7.46 -3.20 10.77
N GLN A 194 -7.61 -4.43 11.27
CA GLN A 194 -6.85 -5.57 10.77
C GLN A 194 -7.16 -5.88 9.30
N ILE A 195 -8.43 -5.82 8.90
CA ILE A 195 -8.85 -6.01 7.49
C ILE A 195 -8.21 -4.94 6.60
N PHE A 196 -8.22 -3.68 7.03
CA PHE A 196 -7.63 -2.57 6.28
C PHE A 196 -6.10 -2.68 6.20
N ARG A 197 -5.42 -3.07 7.28
CA ARG A 197 -3.96 -3.34 7.25
C ARG A 197 -3.61 -4.49 6.30
N HIS A 198 -4.38 -5.58 6.31
CA HIS A 198 -4.18 -6.68 5.37
C HIS A 198 -4.39 -6.23 3.91
N ALA A 199 -5.40 -5.38 3.67
CA ALA A 199 -5.63 -4.79 2.36
C ALA A 199 -4.47 -3.89 1.92
N LEU A 200 -3.94 -3.05 2.82
CA LEU A 200 -2.77 -2.21 2.56
C LEU A 200 -1.55 -3.07 2.16
N THR A 201 -1.24 -4.12 2.92
CA THR A 201 -0.15 -5.04 2.58
C THR A 201 -0.37 -5.76 1.25
N SER A 202 -1.62 -6.04 0.86
CA SER A 202 -1.91 -6.60 -0.47
C SER A 202 -1.64 -5.57 -1.58
N ILE A 203 -2.01 -4.31 -1.37
CA ILE A 203 -1.74 -3.22 -2.31
C ILE A 203 -0.23 -3.00 -2.47
N GLU A 204 0.53 -3.01 -1.37
CA GLU A 204 2.00 -2.93 -1.38
C GLU A 204 2.66 -4.02 -2.24
N ARG A 205 2.04 -5.20 -2.32
CA ARG A 205 2.50 -6.32 -3.17
C ARG A 205 2.03 -6.20 -4.62
N GLY A 206 1.24 -5.17 -4.97
CA GLY A 206 0.58 -5.04 -6.27
C GLY A 206 -0.59 -5.99 -6.47
N GLU A 207 -1.10 -6.59 -5.38
CA GLU A 207 -2.21 -7.54 -5.41
C GLU A 207 -3.55 -6.86 -5.13
N ARG A 208 -4.64 -7.45 -5.64
CA ARG A 208 -5.99 -7.00 -5.29
C ARG A 208 -6.33 -7.48 -3.88
N PRO A 209 -6.77 -6.60 -2.96
CA PRO A 209 -7.22 -7.01 -1.63
C PRO A 209 -8.31 -8.07 -1.71
N LYS A 210 -8.13 -9.15 -0.96
CA LYS A 210 -9.12 -10.22 -0.79
C LYS A 210 -9.71 -10.14 0.60
N LEU A 211 -10.97 -10.57 0.72
CA LEU A 211 -11.59 -10.80 2.02
C LEU A 211 -10.77 -11.86 2.78
N PRO A 212 -10.42 -11.61 4.06
CA PRO A 212 -9.97 -12.69 4.92
C PRO A 212 -11.17 -13.64 5.12
N ILE A 213 -11.07 -14.83 4.55
CA ILE A 213 -12.04 -15.93 4.70
C ILE A 213 -11.67 -16.72 5.94
#